data_AF-A0A521HT58-F1
#
_entry.id   AF-A0A521HT58-F1
#
_cell.length_a   1.000
_cell.length_b   1.000
_cell.length_c   1.000
_cell.angle_alpha   90.00
_cell.angle_beta   90.00
_cell.angle_gamma   90.00
#
_symmetry.space_group_name_H-M   'P 1'
#
loop_
_entity.id
_entity.type
_entity.pdbx_description
1 polymer ?
#
loop_
_entity_poly.entity_id
_entity_poly.type
_entity_poly.pdbx_seq_one_letter_code
_entity_poly.pdbx_strand_id
1 'polypeptide(L)'
;MPATSTTRTPPRAQSRAGATARFAALADLSPRERIVRLREGLPAAYLVALADDMGWTKEHAIKVLNLSRSTLNSKLRAGRPLDTADSERLLALMDMIEQVRRMVERSGDPTGFDAARWLAVWIDAPNAALGGLPPSDYLDTHEGAQVVRRLLAQMESGAYA
;
A
#
# COMPACT_ATOMS: atom_id res chain seq x y z
N MET A 1 6.11 -18.96 47.95
CA MET A 1 5.98 -17.51 47.66
C MET A 1 6.28 -17.27 46.18
N PRO A 2 5.54 -16.38 45.49
CA PRO A 2 5.47 -16.35 44.02
C PRO A 2 6.24 -15.17 43.37
N ALA A 3 6.18 -15.13 42.04
CA ALA A 3 6.63 -14.10 41.07
C ALA A 3 8.06 -14.32 40.54
N THR A 4 8.35 -14.22 39.24
CA THR A 4 7.71 -13.39 38.20
C THR A 4 7.69 -14.10 36.84
N SER A 5 6.51 -14.10 36.21
CA SER A 5 6.30 -14.43 34.81
C SER A 5 6.98 -13.36 33.93
N THR A 6 7.99 -13.73 33.14
CA THR A 6 8.45 -12.88 32.04
C THR A 6 7.50 -13.05 30.86
N THR A 7 6.61 -12.08 30.70
CA THR A 7 5.83 -11.88 29.47
C THR A 7 6.79 -11.56 28.33
N ARG A 8 7.11 -12.58 27.52
CA ARG A 8 7.87 -12.40 26.27
C ARG A 8 6.91 -11.97 25.17
N THR A 9 6.82 -10.67 24.91
CA THR A 9 6.17 -10.11 23.73
C THR A 9 6.84 -10.70 22.47
N PRO A 10 6.10 -11.29 21.52
CA PRO A 10 6.71 -11.85 20.31
C PRO A 10 7.16 -10.72 19.35
N PRO A 11 8.12 -10.98 18.46
CA PRO A 11 8.80 -9.94 17.71
C PRO A 11 7.93 -9.42 16.56
N ARG A 12 7.72 -8.10 16.54
CA ARG A 12 6.99 -7.33 15.51
C ARG A 12 7.56 -7.52 14.08
N ALA A 13 8.79 -8.02 13.96
CA ALA A 13 9.50 -8.23 12.69
C ALA A 13 9.01 -9.44 11.87
N GLN A 14 8.57 -10.55 12.51
CA GLN A 14 8.10 -11.74 11.79
C GLN A 14 6.73 -11.53 11.12
N SER A 15 5.94 -10.59 11.64
CA SER A 15 4.65 -10.20 11.07
C SER A 15 4.78 -9.33 9.81
N ARG A 16 5.86 -8.54 9.68
CA ARG A 16 6.09 -7.60 8.56
C ARG A 16 6.43 -8.34 7.27
N ALA A 17 7.42 -9.22 7.31
CA ALA A 17 7.82 -10.03 6.15
C ALA A 17 6.65 -10.86 5.58
N GLY A 18 5.76 -11.33 6.46
CA GLY A 18 4.56 -12.06 6.04
C GLY A 18 3.48 -11.19 5.38
N ALA A 19 3.45 -9.88 5.62
CA ALA A 19 2.48 -9.00 4.97
C ALA A 19 2.94 -8.60 3.56
N THR A 20 4.20 -8.22 3.39
CA THR A 20 4.81 -7.94 2.08
C THR A 20 4.75 -9.16 1.15
N ALA A 21 5.06 -10.36 1.67
CA ALA A 21 4.91 -11.61 0.92
C ALA A 21 3.45 -11.93 0.56
N ARG A 22 2.48 -11.60 1.45
CA ARG A 22 1.05 -11.74 1.15
C ARG A 22 0.57 -10.69 0.14
N PHE A 23 1.19 -9.51 0.07
CA PHE A 23 0.91 -8.52 -0.96
C PHE A 23 1.37 -8.99 -2.33
N ALA A 24 2.58 -9.55 -2.42
CA ALA A 24 3.06 -10.17 -3.65
C ALA A 24 2.12 -11.29 -4.13
N ALA A 25 1.66 -12.14 -3.20
CA ALA A 25 0.71 -13.21 -3.54
C ALA A 25 -0.66 -12.70 -4.04
N LEU A 26 -1.10 -11.49 -3.67
CA LEU A 26 -2.32 -10.89 -4.23
C LEU A 26 -2.12 -10.41 -5.67
N ALA A 27 -0.91 -10.00 -6.04
CA ALA A 27 -0.58 -9.54 -7.39
C ALA A 27 -0.60 -10.68 -8.40
N ASP A 28 -0.24 -11.90 -7.97
CA ASP A 28 -0.22 -13.11 -8.81
C ASP A 28 -1.61 -13.75 -9.01
N LEU A 29 -2.63 -13.29 -8.28
CA LEU A 29 -4.00 -13.79 -8.43
C LEU A 29 -4.60 -13.38 -9.77
N SER A 30 -5.40 -14.27 -10.36
CA SER A 30 -6.20 -13.94 -11.54
C SER A 30 -7.20 -12.80 -11.22
N PRO A 31 -7.64 -12.02 -12.23
CA PRO A 31 -8.62 -10.96 -12.02
C PRO A 31 -9.88 -11.43 -11.28
N ARG A 32 -10.34 -12.66 -11.55
CA ARG A 32 -11.52 -13.24 -10.88
C ARG A 32 -11.26 -13.49 -9.40
N GLU A 33 -10.10 -14.04 -9.04
CA GLU A 33 -9.73 -14.29 -7.65
C GLU A 33 -9.53 -12.98 -6.88
N ARG A 34 -8.93 -11.96 -7.53
CA ARG A 34 -8.81 -10.62 -6.94
C ARG A 34 -10.18 -10.03 -6.63
N ILE A 35 -11.16 -10.13 -7.55
CA ILE A 35 -12.54 -9.67 -7.31
C ILE A 35 -13.18 -10.38 -6.11
N VAL A 36 -13.02 -11.71 -6.00
CA VAL A 36 -13.55 -12.48 -4.86
C VAL A 36 -12.92 -11.98 -3.56
N ARG A 37 -11.59 -11.83 -3.51
CA ARG A 37 -10.88 -11.34 -2.32
C ARG A 37 -11.24 -9.91 -1.95
N LEU A 38 -11.46 -9.02 -2.92
CA LEU A 38 -11.90 -7.66 -2.67
C LEU A 38 -13.31 -7.62 -2.08
N ARG A 39 -14.22 -8.48 -2.57
CA ARG A 39 -15.59 -8.61 -2.03
C ARG A 39 -15.61 -9.18 -0.62
N GLU A 40 -14.72 -10.12 -0.32
CA GLU A 40 -14.51 -10.63 1.04
C GLU A 40 -13.85 -9.58 1.96
N GLY A 41 -13.09 -8.66 1.35
CA GLY A 41 -12.35 -7.61 2.03
C GLY A 41 -10.96 -8.06 2.45
N LEU A 42 -9.99 -7.15 2.36
CA LEU A 42 -8.63 -7.40 2.80
C LEU A 42 -8.50 -7.23 4.32
N PRO A 43 -7.72 -8.06 5.03
CA PRO A 43 -7.49 -7.90 6.46
C PRO A 43 -7.01 -6.48 6.79
N ALA A 44 -7.62 -5.80 7.77
CA ALA A 44 -7.24 -4.43 8.13
C ALA A 44 -5.75 -4.27 8.54
N ALA A 45 -5.13 -5.35 9.02
CA ALA A 45 -3.70 -5.41 9.32
C ALA A 45 -2.81 -5.13 8.10
N TYR A 46 -3.31 -5.36 6.88
CA TYR A 46 -2.58 -5.10 5.64
C TYR A 46 -2.28 -3.61 5.46
N LEU A 47 -3.20 -2.72 5.85
CA LEU A 47 -2.92 -1.29 5.81
C LEU A 47 -1.72 -0.92 6.70
N VAL A 48 -1.66 -1.48 7.91
CA VAL A 48 -0.58 -1.18 8.87
C VAL A 48 0.75 -1.64 8.32
N ALA A 49 0.80 -2.84 7.74
CA ALA A 49 2.00 -3.37 7.12
C ALA A 49 2.42 -2.57 5.87
N LEU A 50 1.48 -2.16 5.03
CA LEU A 50 1.79 -1.34 3.86
C LEU A 50 2.37 0.01 4.27
N ALA A 51 1.74 0.69 5.24
CA ALA A 51 2.25 1.95 5.78
C ALA A 51 3.67 1.77 6.34
N ASP A 52 3.89 0.67 7.05
CA ASP A 52 5.18 0.28 7.61
C ASP A 52 6.27 0.06 6.54
N ASP A 53 5.94 -0.54 5.41
CA ASP A 53 6.85 -0.77 4.27
C ASP A 53 7.18 0.56 3.57
N MET A 54 6.16 1.40 3.36
CA MET A 54 6.28 2.74 2.78
C MET A 54 6.97 3.75 3.72
N GLY A 55 7.20 3.40 4.99
CA GLY A 55 7.77 4.32 5.97
C GLY A 55 6.79 5.39 6.46
N TRP A 56 5.51 5.19 6.22
CA TRP A 56 4.44 6.08 6.63
C TRP A 56 3.95 5.79 8.04
N THR A 57 3.36 6.82 8.65
CA THR A 57 2.51 6.62 9.83
C THR A 57 1.18 6.03 9.41
N LYS A 58 0.52 5.32 10.33
CA LYS A 58 -0.85 4.82 10.11
C LYS A 58 -1.80 5.98 9.80
N GLU A 59 -1.61 7.11 10.47
CA GLU A 59 -2.36 8.35 10.30
C GLU A 59 -2.25 8.91 8.88
N HIS A 60 -1.05 8.90 8.31
CA HIS A 60 -0.84 9.33 6.93
C HIS A 60 -1.52 8.38 5.94
N ALA A 61 -1.35 7.06 6.11
CA ALA A 61 -2.02 6.07 5.27
C ALA A 61 -3.56 6.18 5.33
N ILE A 62 -4.12 6.45 6.52
CA ILE A 62 -5.56 6.73 6.70
C ILE A 62 -5.98 7.94 5.85
N LYS A 63 -5.19 9.02 5.87
CA LYS A 63 -5.51 10.25 5.13
C LYS A 63 -5.45 10.03 3.63
N VAL A 64 -4.33 9.50 3.13
CA VAL A 64 -4.09 9.30 1.69
C VAL A 64 -5.11 8.34 1.08
N LEU A 65 -5.43 7.25 1.78
CA LEU A 65 -6.40 6.28 1.31
C LEU A 65 -7.83 6.62 1.73
N ASN A 66 -8.10 7.80 2.28
CA ASN A 66 -9.43 8.27 2.71
C ASN A 66 -10.22 7.26 3.58
N LEU A 67 -9.55 6.67 4.57
CA LEU A 67 -10.14 5.66 5.44
C LEU A 67 -10.77 6.29 6.69
N SER A 68 -11.87 5.71 7.19
CA SER A 68 -12.38 6.12 8.50
C SER A 68 -11.47 5.58 9.61
N ARG A 69 -10.80 6.48 10.35
CA ARG A 69 -9.94 6.13 11.50
C ARG A 69 -10.66 5.26 12.52
N SER A 70 -11.91 5.60 12.86
CA SER A 70 -12.71 4.86 13.85
C SER A 70 -13.02 3.46 13.35
N THR A 71 -13.49 3.36 12.11
CA THR A 71 -13.81 2.08 11.46
C THR A 71 -12.58 1.19 11.35
N LEU A 72 -11.45 1.73 10.89
CA LEU A 72 -10.19 0.99 10.79
C LEU A 72 -9.74 0.48 12.16
N ASN A 73 -9.72 1.33 13.19
CA ASN A 73 -9.30 0.91 14.53
C ASN A 73 -10.22 -0.18 15.11
N SER A 74 -11.53 -0.09 14.85
CA SER A 74 -12.50 -1.12 15.23
C SER A 74 -12.23 -2.44 14.49
N LYS A 75 -12.02 -2.39 13.17
CA LYS A 75 -11.68 -3.55 12.33
C LYS A 75 -10.36 -4.20 12.78
N LEU A 76 -9.32 -3.41 13.08
CA LEU A 76 -8.03 -3.89 13.60
C LEU A 76 -8.18 -4.63 14.94
N ARG A 77 -8.91 -4.05 15.91
CA ARG A 77 -9.12 -4.67 17.23
C ARG A 77 -9.91 -5.98 17.12
N ALA A 78 -10.88 -6.02 16.22
CA ALA A 78 -11.75 -7.18 16.02
C ALA A 78 -11.19 -8.22 15.02
N GLY A 79 -10.03 -7.96 14.41
CA GLY A 79 -9.49 -8.81 13.34
C GLY A 79 -10.39 -8.90 12.10
N ARG A 80 -11.23 -7.89 11.85
CA ARG A 80 -12.18 -7.86 10.73
C ARG A 80 -11.56 -7.28 9.46
N PRO A 81 -12.05 -7.70 8.28
CA PRO A 81 -11.57 -7.17 7.01
C PRO A 81 -12.03 -5.72 6.79
N LEU A 82 -11.30 -5.03 5.93
CA LEU A 82 -11.70 -3.81 5.26
C LEU A 82 -12.94 -4.08 4.39
N ASP A 83 -13.68 -3.02 4.05
CA ASP A 83 -14.75 -3.19 3.07
C ASP A 83 -14.14 -3.18 1.66
N THR A 84 -14.97 -3.46 0.65
CA THR A 84 -14.53 -3.55 -0.74
C THR A 84 -13.82 -2.27 -1.20
N ALA A 85 -14.38 -1.10 -0.90
CA ALA A 85 -13.82 0.17 -1.35
C ALA A 85 -12.49 0.52 -0.66
N ASP A 86 -12.38 0.30 0.66
CA ASP A 86 -11.11 0.40 1.40
C ASP A 86 -10.06 -0.58 0.84
N SER A 87 -10.50 -1.80 0.51
CA SER A 87 -9.63 -2.87 -0.03
C SER A 87 -9.12 -2.55 -1.44
N GLU A 88 -9.97 -1.98 -2.29
CA GLU A 88 -9.61 -1.56 -3.65
C GLU A 88 -8.56 -0.45 -3.65
N ARG A 89 -8.72 0.56 -2.79
CA ARG A 89 -7.72 1.63 -2.62
C ARG A 89 -6.38 1.09 -2.13
N LEU A 90 -6.43 0.18 -1.15
CA LEU A 90 -5.24 -0.49 -0.64
C LEU A 90 -4.53 -1.30 -1.75
N LEU A 91 -5.29 -2.06 -2.53
CA LEU A 91 -4.78 -2.86 -3.63
C LEU A 91 -4.20 -2.00 -4.77
N ALA A 92 -4.83 -0.86 -5.08
CA ALA A 92 -4.33 0.06 -6.10
C ALA A 92 -2.94 0.60 -5.73
N LEU A 93 -2.70 0.90 -4.46
CA LEU A 93 -1.39 1.35 -3.98
C LEU A 93 -0.34 0.23 -4.04
N MET A 94 -0.72 -1.02 -3.73
CA MET A 94 0.16 -2.19 -3.91
C MET A 94 0.53 -2.42 -5.37
N ASP A 95 -0.46 -2.32 -6.27
CA ASP A 95 -0.22 -2.43 -7.72
C ASP A 95 0.74 -1.34 -8.22
N MET A 96 0.71 -0.13 -7.64
CA MET A 96 1.66 0.94 -7.97
C MET A 96 3.08 0.62 -7.49
N ILE A 97 3.25 0.06 -6.29
CA ILE A 97 4.58 -0.38 -5.81
C ILE A 97 5.16 -1.43 -6.75
N GLU A 98 4.33 -2.40 -7.15
CA GLU A 98 4.71 -3.45 -8.08
C GLU A 98 5.03 -2.90 -9.49
N GLN A 99 4.26 -1.91 -9.95
CA GLN A 99 4.54 -1.20 -11.19
C GLN A 99 5.92 -0.51 -11.15
N VAL A 100 6.23 0.21 -10.07
CA VAL A 100 7.54 0.87 -9.88
C VAL A 100 8.67 -0.16 -9.86
N ARG A 101 8.50 -1.27 -9.13
CA ARG A 101 9.49 -2.37 -9.11
C ARG A 101 9.79 -2.86 -10.52
N ARG A 102 8.75 -3.14 -11.31
CA ARG A 102 8.89 -3.58 -12.71
C ARG A 102 9.49 -2.54 -13.65
N MET A 103 9.26 -1.24 -13.40
CA MET A 103 9.89 -0.17 -14.17
C MET A 103 11.41 -0.16 -13.95
N VAL A 104 11.86 -0.30 -12.70
CA VAL A 104 13.29 -0.33 -12.37
C VAL A 104 13.95 -1.60 -12.90
N GLU A 105 13.30 -2.76 -12.76
CA GLU A 105 13.80 -4.03 -13.32
C GLU A 105 14.00 -3.99 -14.83
N ARG A 106 13.13 -3.29 -15.55
CA ARG A 106 13.28 -3.09 -17.01
C ARG A 106 14.33 -2.06 -17.37
N SER A 107 14.63 -1.13 -16.47
CA SER A 107 15.55 -0.01 -16.71
C SER A 107 17.00 -0.29 -16.27
N GLY A 108 17.26 -1.36 -15.52
CA GLY A 108 18.62 -1.68 -15.04
C GLY A 108 18.65 -2.67 -13.89
N ASP A 109 19.53 -2.41 -12.92
CA ASP A 109 19.72 -3.25 -11.73
C ASP A 109 18.83 -2.76 -10.56
N PRO A 110 17.85 -3.56 -10.10
CA PRO A 110 17.02 -3.20 -8.95
C PRO A 110 17.72 -3.37 -7.59
N THR A 111 18.98 -3.82 -7.56
CA THR A 111 19.69 -4.11 -6.30
C THR A 111 19.76 -2.88 -5.40
N GLY A 112 19.20 -3.01 -4.19
CA GLY A 112 19.17 -1.94 -3.19
C GLY A 112 18.05 -0.91 -3.39
N PHE A 113 17.22 -1.05 -4.42
CA PHE A 113 16.08 -0.16 -4.65
C PHE A 113 14.83 -0.63 -3.86
N ASP A 114 14.28 0.26 -3.03
CA ASP A 114 13.04 0.02 -2.30
C ASP A 114 11.88 0.76 -3.00
N ALA A 115 11.09 0.02 -3.77
CA ALA A 115 9.97 0.56 -4.53
C ALA A 115 8.87 1.17 -3.65
N ALA A 116 8.62 0.60 -2.46
CA ALA A 116 7.60 1.11 -1.55
C ALA A 116 8.03 2.48 -0.98
N ARG A 117 9.30 2.59 -0.58
CA ARG A 117 9.88 3.85 -0.08
C ARG A 117 9.99 4.91 -1.17
N TRP A 118 10.42 4.52 -2.36
CA TRP A 118 10.49 5.46 -3.48
C TRP A 118 9.11 6.00 -3.82
N LEU A 119 8.11 5.11 -3.95
CA LEU A 119 6.74 5.51 -4.26
C LEU A 119 6.19 6.44 -3.18
N ALA A 120 6.40 6.12 -1.90
CA ALA A 120 5.94 6.93 -0.78
C ALA A 120 6.44 8.39 -0.85
N VAL A 121 7.73 8.57 -1.16
CA VAL A 121 8.31 9.91 -1.34
C VAL A 121 7.74 10.61 -2.58
N TRP A 122 7.61 9.87 -3.69
CA TRP A 122 7.16 10.46 -4.95
C TRP A 122 5.69 10.90 -4.90
N ILE A 123 4.78 10.14 -4.29
CA ILE A 123 3.37 10.51 -4.23
C ILE A 123 3.07 11.66 -3.28
N ASP A 124 3.93 11.93 -2.31
CA ASP A 124 3.79 13.06 -1.38
C ASP A 124 4.44 14.36 -1.93
N ALA A 125 5.16 14.28 -3.06
CA ALA A 125 5.82 15.42 -3.69
C ALA A 125 4.91 16.11 -4.73
N PRO A 126 4.93 17.45 -4.82
CA PRO A 126 4.25 18.20 -5.88
C PRO A 126 4.62 17.68 -7.28
N ASN A 127 3.60 17.47 -8.12
CA ASN A 127 3.79 16.94 -9.47
C ASN A 127 3.30 17.92 -10.55
N ALA A 128 4.19 18.29 -11.47
CA ALA A 128 3.90 19.27 -12.52
C ALA A 128 2.74 18.82 -13.44
N ALA A 129 2.67 17.54 -13.79
CA ALA A 129 1.61 16.97 -14.63
C ALA A 129 0.23 16.99 -13.95
N LEU A 130 0.20 17.18 -12.62
CA LEU A 130 -1.02 17.33 -11.82
C LEU A 130 -1.24 18.78 -11.38
N GLY A 131 -0.66 19.75 -12.09
CA GLY A 131 -0.82 21.17 -11.78
C GLY A 131 -0.15 21.59 -10.47
N GLY A 132 0.88 20.86 -10.03
CA GLY A 132 1.59 21.09 -8.76
C GLY A 132 0.97 20.39 -7.56
N LEU A 133 -0.12 19.65 -7.72
CA LEU A 133 -0.68 18.83 -6.65
C LEU A 133 0.12 17.53 -6.47
N PRO A 134 0.22 17.00 -5.23
CA PRO A 134 0.86 15.71 -4.99
C PRO A 134 -0.05 14.57 -5.49
N PRO A 135 0.51 13.50 -6.08
CA PRO A 135 -0.27 12.33 -6.50
C PRO A 135 -1.12 11.72 -5.37
N SER A 136 -0.69 11.84 -4.11
CA SER A 136 -1.43 11.39 -2.92
C SER A 136 -2.86 11.96 -2.83
N ASP A 137 -3.09 13.17 -3.35
CA ASP A 137 -4.40 13.84 -3.30
C ASP A 137 -5.42 13.21 -4.26
N TYR A 138 -4.99 12.29 -5.13
CA TYR A 138 -5.85 11.57 -6.08
C TYR A 138 -6.15 10.12 -5.62
N LEU A 139 -5.56 9.65 -4.51
CA LEU A 139 -5.63 8.24 -4.10
C LEU A 139 -6.87 7.87 -3.29
N ASP A 140 -7.78 8.82 -3.07
CA ASP A 140 -9.06 8.64 -2.39
C ASP A 140 -10.13 7.98 -3.26
N THR A 141 -9.90 7.90 -4.58
CA THR A 141 -10.83 7.33 -5.57
C THR A 141 -10.14 6.35 -6.53
N HIS A 142 -10.93 5.46 -7.14
CA HIS A 142 -10.42 4.54 -8.14
C HIS A 142 -9.88 5.29 -9.39
N GLU A 143 -10.67 6.24 -9.89
CA GLU A 143 -10.34 7.03 -11.07
C GLU A 143 -9.04 7.83 -10.86
N GLY A 144 -8.87 8.45 -9.68
CA GLY A 144 -7.65 9.17 -9.33
C GLY A 144 -6.44 8.24 -9.22
N ALA A 145 -6.58 7.05 -8.62
CA ALA A 145 -5.53 6.04 -8.64
C ALA A 145 -5.12 5.63 -10.07
N GLN A 146 -6.07 5.53 -11.02
CA GLN A 146 -5.72 5.26 -12.42
C GLN A 146 -4.96 6.42 -13.09
N VAL A 147 -5.24 7.67 -12.72
CA VAL A 147 -4.45 8.82 -13.18
C VAL A 147 -3.00 8.68 -12.72
N VAL A 148 -2.77 8.40 -11.44
CA VAL A 148 -1.43 8.24 -10.87
C VAL A 148 -0.69 7.06 -11.51
N ARG A 149 -1.36 5.92 -11.73
CA ARG A 149 -0.76 4.75 -12.41
C ARG A 149 -0.34 5.05 -13.85
N ARG A 150 -1.14 5.81 -14.59
CA ARG A 150 -0.77 6.25 -15.95
C ARG A 150 0.42 7.19 -15.92
N LEU A 151 0.49 8.07 -14.92
CA LEU A 151 1.61 8.99 -14.76
C LEU A 151 2.93 8.23 -14.51
N LEU A 152 2.91 7.21 -13.65
CA LEU A 152 4.06 6.30 -13.47
C LEU A 152 4.46 5.61 -14.79
N ALA A 153 3.50 5.16 -15.60
CA ALA A 153 3.80 4.54 -16.89
C ALA A 153 4.42 5.53 -17.90
N GLN A 154 4.01 6.81 -17.87
CA GLN A 154 4.60 7.85 -18.70
C GLN A 154 6.04 8.20 -18.31
N MET A 155 6.39 8.08 -17.01
CA MET A 155 7.76 8.24 -16.54
C MET A 155 8.69 7.19 -17.14
N GLU A 156 8.20 5.96 -17.36
CA GLU A 156 8.99 4.90 -17.99
C GLU A 156 9.23 5.14 -19.49
N SER A 157 8.21 5.59 -20.22
CA SER A 157 8.31 5.78 -21.67
C SER A 157 9.02 7.08 -22.08
N GLY A 158 9.37 7.94 -21.12
CA GLY A 158 9.90 9.28 -21.37
C GLY A 158 8.86 10.27 -21.90
N ALA A 159 7.57 9.90 -21.90
CA ALA A 159 6.46 10.76 -22.30
C ALA A 159 5.95 11.67 -21.16
N TYR A 160 6.73 11.78 -20.09
CA TYR A 160 6.43 12.58 -18.90
C TYR A 160 6.76 14.05 -19.16
N ALA A 161 5.78 14.93 -18.96
CA ALA A 161 5.85 16.37 -19.29
C ALA A 161 5.45 17.23 -18.07
#